data_AF-A0AAE6X1D5-F1
#
_entry.id   AF-A0AAE6X1D5-F1
#
_cell.length_a   1.000
_cell.length_b   1.000
_cell.length_c   1.000
_cell.angle_alpha   90.00
_cell.angle_beta   90.00
_cell.angle_gamma   90.00
#
_symmetry.space_group_name_H-M   'P 1'
#
loop_
_entity.id
_entity.type
_entity.pdbx_description
1 polymer ?
#
loop_
_entity_poly.entity_id
_entity_poly.type
_entity_poly.pdbx_seq_one_letter_code
_entity_poly.pdbx_strand_id
1 'polypeptide(L)'
;MIDILYAEFIKFKGMFKRYYVDSIAEIISYLILFSGLTYAVVTRDSGNSNIVAQLLIGIFVWYIGINAIAIFTFILQEEMQLGTLEQIFLTKTNLNLMLLGRAIATFIFDAIGGIILSSGTLLFIFIFSPDLVKGHFNLIPLLNPLMILILILTMLGIYGFSFLLAGLSIIFKRISAITVILNYIFLFFTGVLVSGNNLPVVLDIFSKCLPITWGIININAIFDGTVSIGEMIMLIINSFVYFVIGVIVFNRLSYYARKKGSLNQY
;
A
#
# COMPACT_ATOMS: atom_id res chain seq x y z
N MET A 1 -7.08 18.75 -14.67
CA MET A 1 -6.37 17.67 -13.96
C MET A 1 -5.24 18.24 -13.11
N ILE A 2 -4.39 19.11 -13.68
CA ILE A 2 -3.32 19.80 -12.95
C ILE A 2 -3.86 20.61 -11.75
N ASP A 3 -4.94 21.38 -11.94
CA ASP A 3 -5.52 22.18 -10.84
C ASP A 3 -6.06 21.33 -9.69
N ILE A 4 -6.60 20.14 -10.01
CA ILE A 4 -7.09 19.17 -9.02
C ILE A 4 -5.92 18.59 -8.23
N LEU A 5 -4.86 18.16 -8.92
CA LEU A 5 -3.65 17.65 -8.28
C LEU A 5 -3.02 18.69 -7.35
N TYR A 6 -2.94 19.93 -7.82
CA TYR A 6 -2.37 21.03 -7.04
C TYR A 6 -3.19 21.33 -5.77
N ALA A 7 -4.51 21.44 -5.90
CA ALA A 7 -5.39 21.66 -4.76
C ALA A 7 -5.28 20.54 -3.71
N GLU A 8 -5.24 19.28 -4.16
CA GLU A 8 -5.10 18.12 -3.29
C GLU A 8 -3.76 18.07 -2.56
N PHE A 9 -2.67 18.41 -3.27
CA PHE A 9 -1.35 18.50 -2.67
C PHE A 9 -1.29 19.55 -1.55
N ILE A 10 -1.91 20.73 -1.76
CA ILE A 10 -2.00 21.77 -0.73
C ILE A 10 -2.82 21.30 0.47
N LYS A 11 -3.99 20.68 0.23
CA LYS A 11 -4.85 20.14 1.31
C LYS A 11 -4.05 19.15 2.16
N PHE A 12 -3.39 18.19 1.52
CA PHE A 12 -2.61 17.16 2.21
C PHE A 12 -1.44 17.74 3.02
N LYS A 13 -0.69 18.68 2.43
CA LYS A 13 0.38 19.40 3.14
C LYS A 13 -0.14 20.16 4.36
N GLY A 14 -1.31 20.78 4.24
CA GLY A 14 -1.96 21.47 5.35
C GLY A 14 -2.38 20.54 6.47
N MET A 15 -2.96 19.39 6.13
CA MET A 15 -3.33 18.34 7.09
C MET A 15 -2.10 17.80 7.82
N PHE A 16 -1.04 17.44 7.09
CA PHE A 16 0.20 16.95 7.69
C PHE A 16 0.80 17.93 8.70
N LYS A 17 0.82 19.23 8.38
CA LYS A 17 1.32 20.26 9.30
C LYS A 17 0.46 20.40 10.56
N ARG A 18 -0.85 20.21 10.44
CA ARG A 18 -1.80 20.39 11.56
C ARG A 18 -1.89 19.14 12.44
N TYR A 19 -1.71 17.96 11.87
CA TYR A 19 -1.84 16.66 12.54
C TYR A 19 -0.49 15.92 12.65
N TYR A 20 0.62 16.66 12.74
CA TYR A 20 1.97 16.10 12.74
C TYR A 20 2.21 15.08 13.88
N VAL A 21 1.56 15.27 15.04
CA VAL A 21 1.67 14.34 16.17
C VAL A 21 1.13 12.96 15.81
N ASP A 22 -0.01 12.92 15.11
CA ASP A 22 -0.65 11.67 14.68
C ASP A 22 0.24 10.93 13.67
N SER A 23 0.72 11.64 12.65
CA SER A 23 1.61 11.05 11.64
C SER A 23 2.94 10.57 12.24
N ILE A 24 3.53 11.31 13.18
CA ILE A 24 4.76 10.89 13.87
C ILE A 24 4.49 9.67 14.75
N ALA A 25 3.40 9.67 15.52
CA ALA A 25 3.04 8.54 16.38
C ALA A 25 2.79 7.27 15.57
N GLU A 26 2.16 7.38 14.41
CA GLU A 26 1.96 6.26 13.49
C GLU A 26 3.30 5.70 12.98
N ILE A 27 4.19 6.56 12.48
CA ILE A 27 5.52 6.14 12.00
C ILE A 27 6.32 5.49 13.14
N ILE A 28 6.31 6.06 14.35
CA ILE A 28 6.98 5.47 15.52
C ILE A 28 6.39 4.10 15.85
N SER A 29 5.07 3.94 15.78
CA SER A 29 4.40 2.66 16.05
C SER A 29 4.85 1.60 15.06
N TYR A 30 4.92 1.92 13.76
CA TYR A 30 5.45 1.00 12.75
C TYR A 30 6.96 0.76 12.90
N LEU A 31 7.74 1.77 13.30
CA LEU A 31 9.17 1.58 13.58
C LEU A 31 9.39 0.56 14.69
N ILE A 32 8.63 0.63 15.78
CA ILE A 32 8.70 -0.35 16.88
C ILE A 32 8.31 -1.74 16.38
N LEU A 33 7.23 -1.85 15.62
CA LEU A 33 6.77 -3.12 15.07
C LEU A 33 7.81 -3.77 14.15
N PHE A 34 8.29 -3.05 13.14
CA PHE A 34 9.18 -3.61 12.13
C PHE A 34 10.60 -3.78 12.61
N SER A 35 11.08 -2.96 13.54
CA SER A 35 12.38 -3.21 14.18
C SER A 35 12.37 -4.54 14.93
N GLY A 36 11.33 -4.80 15.74
CA GLY A 36 11.15 -6.06 16.45
C GLY A 36 11.01 -7.26 15.52
N LEU A 37 10.16 -7.15 14.48
CA LEU A 37 9.94 -8.24 13.53
C LEU A 37 11.19 -8.54 12.71
N THR A 38 11.86 -7.52 12.17
CA THR A 38 13.06 -7.71 11.34
C THR A 38 14.19 -8.31 12.18
N TYR A 39 14.38 -7.85 13.41
CA TYR A 39 15.34 -8.46 14.33
C TYR A 39 15.03 -9.96 14.56
N ALA A 40 13.76 -10.32 14.79
CA ALA A 40 13.36 -11.70 15.01
C ALA A 40 13.54 -12.61 13.77
N VAL A 41 13.41 -12.06 12.56
CA VAL A 41 13.60 -12.81 11.31
C VAL A 41 15.08 -12.97 11.00
N VAL A 42 15.86 -11.89 10.99
CA VAL A 42 17.28 -11.90 10.59
C VAL A 42 18.13 -12.74 11.54
N THR A 43 17.79 -12.79 12.84
CA THR A 43 18.50 -13.64 13.81
C THR A 43 18.26 -15.14 13.61
N ARG A 44 17.15 -15.53 12.99
CA ARG A 44 16.79 -16.93 12.74
C ARG A 44 17.26 -17.44 11.39
N ASP A 45 17.28 -16.58 10.38
CA ASP A 45 17.62 -16.92 9.02
C ASP A 45 18.88 -16.17 8.56
N SER A 46 20.04 -16.63 9.07
CA SER A 46 21.35 -16.06 8.77
C SER A 46 21.99 -16.59 7.48
N GLY A 47 21.27 -17.43 6.71
CA GLY A 47 21.78 -18.07 5.51
C GLY A 47 21.63 -17.23 4.24
N ASN A 48 20.66 -16.31 4.19
CA ASN A 48 20.37 -15.50 3.01
C ASN A 48 21.05 -14.11 3.09
N SER A 49 22.04 -13.89 2.22
CA SER A 49 22.81 -12.64 2.11
C SER A 49 22.00 -11.39 1.76
N ASN A 50 20.77 -11.53 1.25
CA ASN A 50 19.94 -10.39 0.85
C ASN A 50 18.75 -10.14 1.78
N ILE A 51 18.60 -10.93 2.85
CA ILE A 51 17.37 -10.93 3.67
C ILE A 51 17.04 -9.56 4.25
N VAL A 52 18.06 -8.82 4.71
CA VAL A 52 17.86 -7.47 5.27
C VAL A 52 17.33 -6.52 4.20
N ALA A 53 17.93 -6.52 3.01
CA ALA A 53 17.50 -5.64 1.91
C ALA A 53 16.09 -6.00 1.40
N GLN A 54 15.78 -7.29 1.29
CA GLN A 54 14.45 -7.81 0.91
C GLN A 54 13.36 -7.42 1.94
N LEU A 55 13.67 -7.52 3.23
CA LEU A 55 12.75 -7.08 4.29
C LEU A 55 12.51 -5.57 4.24
N LEU A 56 13.57 -4.76 4.06
CA LEU A 56 13.44 -3.31 4.00
C LEU A 56 12.59 -2.82 2.83
N ILE A 57 12.74 -3.42 1.65
CA ILE A 57 11.88 -3.09 0.51
C ILE A 57 10.45 -3.63 0.71
N GLY A 58 10.31 -4.81 1.34
CA GLY A 58 9.01 -5.35 1.73
C GLY A 58 8.25 -4.40 2.66
N ILE A 59 8.93 -3.86 3.67
CA ILE A 59 8.39 -2.86 4.62
C ILE A 59 7.95 -1.60 3.88
N PHE A 60 8.79 -1.11 2.97
CA PHE A 60 8.48 0.05 2.14
C PHE A 60 7.20 -0.16 1.31
N VAL A 61 7.10 -1.30 0.60
CA VAL A 61 5.94 -1.61 -0.24
C VAL A 61 4.69 -1.87 0.61
N TRP A 62 4.83 -2.53 1.76
CA TRP A 62 3.74 -2.73 2.72
C TRP A 62 3.20 -1.40 3.23
N TYR A 63 4.07 -0.47 3.63
CA TYR A 63 3.67 0.82 4.19
C TYR A 63 2.87 1.64 3.18
N ILE A 64 3.35 1.73 1.95
CA ILE A 64 2.59 2.41 0.90
C ILE A 64 1.32 1.64 0.59
N GLY A 65 1.38 0.31 0.56
CA GLY A 65 0.25 -0.55 0.25
C GLY A 65 -0.91 -0.38 1.23
N ILE A 66 -0.65 -0.33 2.54
CA ILE A 66 -1.73 -0.20 3.52
C ILE A 66 -2.38 1.19 3.48
N ASN A 67 -1.59 2.24 3.29
CA ASN A 67 -2.09 3.60 3.08
C ASN A 67 -2.94 3.68 1.80
N ALA A 68 -2.45 3.11 0.69
CA ALA A 68 -3.15 3.09 -0.58
C ALA A 68 -4.49 2.31 -0.55
N ILE A 69 -4.59 1.24 0.24
CA ILE A 69 -5.86 0.51 0.44
C ILE A 69 -6.89 1.36 1.17
N ALA A 70 -6.46 2.09 2.20
CA ALA A 70 -7.36 2.83 3.06
C ALA A 70 -7.80 4.18 2.47
N ILE A 71 -6.97 4.79 1.61
CA ILE A 71 -7.10 6.21 1.26
C ILE A 71 -8.47 6.58 0.65
N PHE A 72 -8.97 5.86 -0.35
CA PHE A 72 -10.25 6.21 -0.99
C PHE A 72 -11.44 6.02 -0.06
N THR A 73 -11.37 4.99 0.79
CA THR A 73 -12.36 4.76 1.83
C THR A 73 -12.40 5.92 2.81
N PHE A 74 -11.23 6.35 3.29
CA PHE A 74 -11.10 7.47 4.23
C PHE A 74 -11.63 8.77 3.64
N ILE A 75 -11.23 9.10 2.40
CA ILE A 75 -11.69 10.30 1.69
C ILE A 75 -13.22 10.32 1.60
N LEU A 76 -13.83 9.22 1.12
CA LEU A 76 -15.28 9.21 0.95
C LEU A 76 -16.02 9.28 2.29
N GLN A 77 -15.52 8.60 3.32
CA GLN A 77 -16.12 8.68 4.65
C GLN A 77 -16.03 10.10 5.24
N GLU A 78 -14.89 10.79 5.05
CA GLU A 78 -14.73 12.18 5.46
C GLU A 78 -15.74 13.09 4.74
N GLU A 79 -15.84 12.99 3.41
CA GLU A 79 -16.79 13.79 2.61
C GLU A 79 -18.27 13.45 2.92
N MET A 80 -18.57 12.20 3.29
CA MET A 80 -19.90 11.82 3.79
C MET A 80 -20.20 12.45 5.14
N GLN A 81 -19.26 12.41 6.08
CA GLN A 81 -19.41 13.00 7.41
C GLN A 81 -19.56 14.52 7.36
N LEU A 82 -18.90 15.17 6.40
CA LEU A 82 -19.02 16.61 6.16
C LEU A 82 -20.30 16.99 5.39
N GLY A 83 -21.05 16.01 4.84
CA GLY A 83 -22.22 16.26 4.00
C GLY A 83 -21.88 16.87 2.63
N THR A 84 -20.61 16.85 2.23
CA THR A 84 -20.09 17.45 0.99
C THR A 84 -20.05 16.45 -0.17
N LEU A 85 -20.19 15.15 0.10
CA LEU A 85 -20.17 14.13 -0.95
C LEU A 85 -21.24 14.38 -2.03
N GLU A 86 -22.45 14.79 -1.65
CA GLU A 86 -23.51 15.13 -2.62
C GLU A 86 -23.12 16.32 -3.50
N GLN A 87 -22.49 17.34 -2.90
CA GLN A 87 -22.01 18.51 -3.62
C GLN A 87 -20.94 18.13 -4.65
N ILE A 88 -20.02 17.23 -4.28
CA ILE A 88 -19.00 16.70 -5.20
C ILE A 88 -19.67 16.03 -6.40
N PHE A 89 -20.71 15.21 -6.18
CA PHE A 89 -21.46 14.56 -7.26
C PHE A 89 -22.21 15.54 -8.17
N LEU A 90 -22.54 16.75 -7.70
CA LEU A 90 -23.18 17.81 -8.49
C LEU A 90 -22.18 18.65 -9.28
N THR A 91 -20.89 18.60 -8.92
CA THR A 91 -19.84 19.31 -9.69
C THR A 91 -19.57 18.63 -11.03
N LYS A 92 -18.91 19.37 -11.95
CA LYS A 92 -18.45 18.82 -13.23
C LYS A 92 -17.27 17.84 -13.09
N THR A 93 -16.70 17.71 -11.89
CA THR A 93 -15.50 16.91 -11.65
C THR A 93 -15.87 15.43 -11.52
N ASN A 94 -15.26 14.58 -12.34
CA ASN A 94 -15.44 13.14 -12.21
C ASN A 94 -14.78 12.65 -10.91
N LEU A 95 -15.55 12.02 -10.04
CA LEU A 95 -15.10 11.53 -8.75
C LEU A 95 -13.97 10.50 -8.88
N ASN A 96 -13.94 9.67 -9.93
CA ASN A 96 -12.83 8.76 -10.19
C ASN A 96 -11.51 9.50 -10.44
N LEU A 97 -11.58 10.62 -11.19
CA LEU A 97 -10.40 11.46 -11.46
C LEU A 97 -9.94 12.20 -10.19
N MET A 98 -10.88 12.62 -9.34
CA MET A 98 -10.55 13.21 -8.04
C MET A 98 -9.82 12.20 -7.15
N LEU A 99 -10.32 10.97 -7.04
CA LEU A 99 -9.69 9.90 -6.27
C LEU A 99 -8.31 9.53 -6.82
N LEU A 100 -8.17 9.38 -8.14
CA LEU A 100 -6.85 9.15 -8.77
C LEU A 100 -5.88 10.31 -8.53
N GLY A 101 -6.36 11.56 -8.58
CA GLY A 101 -5.56 12.74 -8.25
C GLY A 101 -5.05 12.69 -6.81
N ARG A 102 -5.93 12.32 -5.87
CA ARG A 102 -5.54 12.11 -4.47
C ARG A 102 -4.52 10.98 -4.32
N ALA A 103 -4.71 9.84 -4.99
CA ALA A 103 -3.77 8.72 -4.96
C ALA A 103 -2.35 9.15 -5.37
N ILE A 104 -2.22 9.92 -6.46
CA ILE A 104 -0.91 10.41 -6.91
C ILE A 104 -0.28 11.35 -5.88
N ALA A 105 -1.08 12.27 -5.32
CA ALA A 105 -0.59 13.21 -4.32
C ALA A 105 -0.12 12.49 -3.06
N THR A 106 -0.91 11.53 -2.53
CA THR A 106 -0.56 10.81 -1.30
C THR A 106 0.58 9.84 -1.51
N PHE A 107 0.67 9.18 -2.68
CA PHE A 107 1.76 8.26 -2.99
C PHE A 107 3.15 8.88 -2.76
N ILE A 108 3.33 10.16 -3.09
CA ILE A 108 4.60 10.86 -2.87
C ILE A 108 4.93 10.95 -1.37
N PHE A 109 3.95 11.31 -0.54
CA PHE A 109 4.12 11.40 0.91
C PHE A 109 4.28 10.02 1.55
N ASP A 110 3.50 9.04 1.11
CA ASP A 110 3.57 7.65 1.56
C ASP A 110 4.94 7.05 1.20
N ALA A 111 5.50 7.40 0.04
CA ALA A 111 6.85 7.00 -0.34
C ALA A 111 7.92 7.63 0.57
N ILE A 112 7.77 8.91 0.94
CA ILE A 112 8.67 9.55 1.91
C ILE A 112 8.56 8.86 3.27
N GLY A 113 7.35 8.61 3.76
CA GLY A 113 7.11 7.89 5.02
C GLY A 113 7.69 6.47 4.99
N GLY A 114 7.54 5.77 3.87
CA GLY A 114 8.09 4.44 3.66
C GLY A 114 9.63 4.43 3.69
N ILE A 115 10.27 5.44 3.09
CA ILE A 115 11.74 5.61 3.16
C ILE A 115 12.19 5.89 4.59
N ILE A 116 11.47 6.75 5.32
CA ILE A 116 11.77 7.04 6.73
C ILE A 116 11.65 5.77 7.58
N LEU A 117 10.59 4.97 7.35
CA LEU A 117 10.37 3.72 8.05
C LEU A 117 11.45 2.67 7.74
N SER A 118 11.80 2.47 6.46
CA SER A 118 12.83 1.50 6.07
C SER A 118 14.23 1.93 6.53
N SER A 119 14.57 3.21 6.40
CA SER A 119 15.86 3.71 6.89
C SER A 119 15.95 3.69 8.43
N GLY A 120 14.86 4.01 9.13
CA GLY A 120 14.80 3.95 10.60
C GLY A 120 14.92 2.52 11.13
N THR A 121 14.26 1.55 10.50
CA THR A 121 14.40 0.12 10.85
C THR A 121 15.82 -0.39 10.60
N LEU A 122 16.45 0.02 9.49
CA LEU A 122 17.86 -0.29 9.23
C LEU A 122 18.79 0.30 10.29
N LEU A 123 18.61 1.57 10.66
CA LEU A 123 19.41 2.21 11.70
C LEU A 123 19.28 1.50 13.04
N PHE A 124 18.07 1.07 13.40
CA PHE A 124 17.84 0.28 14.60
C PHE A 124 18.66 -1.02 14.59
N ILE A 125 18.56 -1.81 13.51
CA ILE A 125 19.29 -3.08 13.40
C ILE A 125 20.80 -2.86 13.43
N PHE A 126 21.28 -1.80 12.77
CA PHE A 126 22.68 -1.44 12.78
C PHE A 126 23.21 -1.11 14.19
N ILE A 127 22.42 -0.43 15.02
CA ILE A 127 22.79 -0.08 16.40
C ILE A 127 22.80 -1.32 17.31
N PHE A 128 21.76 -2.16 17.23
CA PHE A 128 21.58 -3.28 18.16
C PHE A 128 22.27 -4.57 17.72
N SER A 129 22.56 -4.74 16.43
CA SER A 129 23.17 -5.95 15.86
C SER A 129 23.96 -5.63 14.59
N PRO A 130 25.08 -4.88 14.72
CA PRO A 130 25.88 -4.42 13.57
C PRO A 130 26.45 -5.58 12.73
N ASP A 131 26.69 -6.73 13.32
CA ASP A 131 27.26 -7.89 12.64
C ASP A 131 26.28 -8.51 11.62
N LEU A 132 24.97 -8.34 11.83
CA LEU A 132 23.94 -8.78 10.89
C LEU A 132 23.92 -7.93 9.61
N VAL A 133 24.30 -6.65 9.70
CA VAL A 133 24.25 -5.69 8.58
C VAL A 133 25.52 -5.78 7.72
N LYS A 134 26.68 -6.01 8.34
CA LYS A 134 28.00 -5.89 7.68
C LYS A 134 28.28 -6.92 6.58
N GLY A 135 27.51 -8.01 6.48
CA GLY A 135 27.72 -9.07 5.48
C GLY A 135 26.57 -9.29 4.48
N HIS A 136 25.41 -8.67 4.70
CA HIS A 136 24.14 -9.07 4.07
C HIS A 136 23.40 -7.88 3.43
N PHE A 137 24.14 -6.90 2.92
CA PHE A 137 23.58 -5.62 2.50
C PHE A 137 24.06 -5.22 1.10
N ASN A 138 23.38 -5.75 0.08
CA ASN A 138 23.57 -5.32 -1.29
C ASN A 138 22.41 -4.43 -1.76
N LEU A 139 22.67 -3.12 -1.89
CA LEU A 139 21.68 -2.17 -2.41
C LEU A 139 21.72 -2.00 -3.93
N ILE A 140 22.69 -2.61 -4.62
CA ILE A 140 22.81 -2.52 -6.08
C ILE A 140 21.51 -2.93 -6.79
N PRO A 141 20.77 -3.97 -6.34
CA PRO A 141 19.50 -4.35 -6.97
C PRO A 141 18.40 -3.27 -6.90
N LEU A 142 18.47 -2.31 -5.97
CA LEU A 142 17.50 -1.20 -5.91
C LEU A 142 17.64 -0.25 -7.11
N LEU A 143 18.82 -0.18 -7.73
CA LEU A 143 19.07 0.66 -8.90
C LEU A 143 18.55 0.02 -10.19
N ASN A 144 18.00 -1.19 -10.13
CA ASN A 144 17.43 -1.86 -11.29
C ASN A 144 16.22 -1.06 -11.82
N PRO A 145 16.22 -0.62 -13.10
CA PRO A 145 15.10 0.11 -13.68
C PRO A 145 13.75 -0.63 -13.58
N LEU A 146 13.79 -1.97 -13.54
CA LEU A 146 12.62 -2.82 -13.43
C LEU A 146 11.90 -2.64 -12.08
N MET A 147 12.61 -2.20 -11.03
CA MET A 147 12.05 -1.96 -9.70
C MET A 147 10.92 -0.92 -9.76
N ILE A 148 11.13 0.18 -10.48
CA ILE A 148 10.13 1.25 -10.63
C ILE A 148 8.88 0.72 -11.35
N LEU A 149 9.08 -0.07 -12.40
CA LEU A 149 7.97 -0.66 -13.16
C LEU A 149 7.13 -1.60 -12.28
N ILE A 150 7.78 -2.48 -11.51
CA ILE A 150 7.08 -3.40 -10.59
C ILE A 150 6.31 -2.61 -9.53
N LEU A 151 6.92 -1.56 -8.97
CA LEU A 151 6.25 -0.68 -8.00
C LEU A 151 5.00 -0.03 -8.59
N ILE A 152 5.10 0.56 -9.78
CA ILE A 152 3.95 1.21 -10.45
C ILE A 152 2.83 0.19 -10.71
N LEU A 153 3.15 -0.99 -11.22
CA LEU A 153 2.17 -2.05 -11.45
C LEU A 153 1.52 -2.52 -10.15
N THR A 154 2.30 -2.72 -9.10
CA THR A 154 1.80 -3.13 -7.79
C THR A 154 0.84 -2.07 -7.23
N MET A 155 1.21 -0.80 -7.31
CA MET A 155 0.37 0.31 -6.86
C MET A 155 -0.92 0.43 -7.69
N LEU A 156 -0.86 0.21 -9.00
CA LEU A 156 -2.05 0.17 -9.84
C LEU A 156 -3.06 -0.88 -9.37
N GLY A 157 -2.58 -2.08 -8.99
CA GLY A 157 -3.42 -3.13 -8.41
C GLY A 157 -4.02 -2.73 -7.06
N ILE A 158 -3.21 -2.16 -6.18
CA ILE A 158 -3.65 -1.75 -4.84
C ILE A 158 -4.67 -0.61 -4.89
N TYR A 159 -4.44 0.43 -5.71
CA TYR A 159 -5.44 1.51 -5.90
C TYR A 159 -6.71 1.00 -6.58
N GLY A 160 -6.58 0.01 -7.49
CA GLY A 160 -7.73 -0.73 -8.01
C GLY A 160 -8.56 -1.36 -6.90
N PHE A 161 -7.92 -2.06 -5.98
CA PHE A 161 -8.58 -2.64 -4.82
C PHE A 161 -9.16 -1.57 -3.86
N SER A 162 -8.48 -0.43 -3.71
CA SER A 162 -8.98 0.73 -2.96
C SER A 162 -10.31 1.25 -3.52
N PHE A 163 -10.49 1.28 -4.85
CA PHE A 163 -11.78 1.62 -5.48
C PHE A 163 -12.90 0.65 -5.08
N LEU A 164 -12.60 -0.65 -5.02
CA LEU A 164 -13.57 -1.64 -4.58
C LEU A 164 -14.04 -1.34 -3.15
N LEU A 165 -13.10 -1.12 -2.23
CA LEU A 165 -13.41 -0.80 -0.83
C LEU A 165 -14.16 0.53 -0.70
N ALA A 166 -13.76 1.54 -1.46
CA ALA A 166 -14.44 2.82 -1.52
C ALA A 166 -15.91 2.69 -1.97
N GLY A 167 -16.20 1.77 -2.90
CA GLY A 167 -17.56 1.50 -3.33
C GLY A 167 -18.39 0.85 -2.23
N LEU A 168 -17.77 -0.06 -1.48
CA LEU A 168 -18.40 -0.69 -0.31
C LEU A 168 -18.62 0.31 0.83
N SER A 169 -17.71 1.26 1.03
CA SER A 169 -17.82 2.25 2.11
C SER A 169 -19.04 3.17 1.94
N ILE A 170 -19.41 3.50 0.70
CA ILE A 170 -20.63 4.27 0.39
C ILE A 170 -21.90 3.53 0.88
N ILE A 171 -21.93 2.20 0.82
CA ILE A 171 -23.11 1.41 1.20
C ILE A 171 -23.10 1.08 2.69
N PHE A 172 -21.96 0.59 3.20
CA PHE A 172 -21.86 0.05 4.55
C PHE A 172 -21.43 1.09 5.59
N LYS A 173 -21.16 2.34 5.18
CA LYS A 173 -20.78 3.53 5.97
C LYS A 173 -19.51 3.40 6.82
N ARG A 174 -19.27 2.27 7.49
CA ARG A 174 -18.14 2.00 8.36
C ARG A 174 -17.47 0.67 7.99
N ILE A 175 -16.42 0.75 7.19
CA ILE A 175 -15.60 -0.41 6.79
C ILE A 175 -14.17 -0.38 7.35
N SER A 176 -13.88 0.49 8.32
CA SER A 176 -12.53 0.62 8.91
C SER A 176 -12.01 -0.68 9.52
N ALA A 177 -12.89 -1.54 10.02
CA ALA A 177 -12.49 -2.87 10.49
C ALA A 177 -11.93 -3.75 9.35
N ILE A 178 -12.47 -3.60 8.13
CA ILE A 178 -12.01 -4.34 6.95
C ILE A 178 -10.61 -3.89 6.56
N THR A 179 -10.32 -2.57 6.59
CA THR A 179 -8.97 -2.06 6.29
C THR A 179 -7.94 -2.54 7.31
N VAL A 180 -8.32 -2.65 8.60
CA VAL A 180 -7.47 -3.24 9.65
C VAL A 180 -7.21 -4.73 9.41
N ILE A 181 -8.24 -5.51 9.04
CA ILE A 181 -8.05 -6.94 8.70
C ILE A 181 -7.09 -7.08 7.51
N LEU A 182 -7.27 -6.25 6.48
CA LEU A 182 -6.39 -6.23 5.30
C LEU A 182 -4.95 -5.87 5.66
N ASN A 183 -4.74 -4.98 6.65
CA ASN A 183 -3.42 -4.67 7.18
C ASN A 183 -2.69 -5.93 7.66
N TYR A 184 -3.35 -6.71 8.52
CA TYR A 184 -2.78 -7.96 9.02
C TYR A 184 -2.61 -8.99 7.91
N ILE A 185 -3.56 -9.08 6.98
CA ILE A 185 -3.42 -9.97 5.83
C ILE A 185 -2.17 -9.61 5.03
N PHE A 186 -1.95 -8.32 4.78
CA PHE A 186 -0.79 -7.84 4.03
C PHE A 186 0.50 -8.12 4.77
N LEU A 187 0.53 -7.86 6.08
CA LEU A 187 1.72 -8.05 6.89
C LEU A 187 2.17 -9.52 6.93
N PHE A 188 1.24 -10.46 7.11
CA PHE A 188 1.57 -11.86 7.40
C PHE A 188 1.52 -12.80 6.20
N PHE A 189 0.72 -12.52 5.17
CA PHE A 189 0.49 -13.47 4.08
C PHE A 189 1.15 -13.09 2.76
N THR A 190 1.66 -11.86 2.58
CA THR A 190 2.14 -11.40 1.26
C THR A 190 3.64 -11.58 1.04
N GLY A 191 4.35 -12.16 2.02
CA GLY A 191 5.81 -12.37 1.92
C GLY A 191 6.65 -11.15 2.31
N VAL A 192 6.05 -10.10 2.87
CA VAL A 192 6.78 -8.91 3.39
C VAL A 192 7.83 -9.29 4.44
N LEU A 193 7.52 -10.25 5.30
CA LEU A 193 8.36 -10.65 6.44
C LEU A 193 9.13 -11.96 6.21
N VAL A 194 8.85 -12.70 5.13
CA VAL A 194 9.43 -14.03 4.89
C VAL A 194 9.98 -14.07 3.48
N SER A 195 11.30 -14.00 3.34
CA SER A 195 11.98 -14.30 2.08
C SER A 195 11.94 -15.82 1.87
N GLY A 196 11.19 -16.29 0.87
CA GLY A 196 11.04 -17.72 0.57
C GLY A 196 9.64 -18.24 0.90
N ASN A 197 8.94 -18.77 -0.10
CA ASN A 197 7.57 -19.28 -0.02
C ASN A 197 7.47 -20.54 0.88
N ASN A 198 7.54 -20.36 2.20
CA ASN A 198 7.31 -21.43 3.17
C ASN A 198 5.84 -21.47 3.65
N LEU A 199 4.94 -20.74 2.98
CA LEU A 199 3.52 -20.82 3.27
C LEU A 199 2.97 -22.20 2.85
N PRO A 200 2.10 -22.82 3.67
CA PRO A 200 1.31 -23.97 3.25
C PRO A 200 0.59 -23.68 1.92
N VAL A 201 0.44 -24.70 1.07
CA VAL A 201 -0.09 -24.56 -0.31
C VAL A 201 -1.37 -23.72 -0.39
N VAL A 202 -2.31 -23.93 0.54
CA VAL A 202 -3.58 -23.18 0.57
C VAL A 202 -3.36 -21.68 0.82
N LEU A 203 -2.44 -21.35 1.74
CA LEU A 203 -2.11 -19.96 2.08
C LEU A 203 -1.28 -19.28 1.00
N ASP A 204 -0.42 -20.01 0.29
CA ASP A 204 0.33 -19.51 -0.87
C ASP A 204 -0.60 -19.19 -2.05
N ILE A 205 -1.61 -20.03 -2.32
CA ILE A 205 -2.62 -19.72 -3.34
C ILE A 205 -3.40 -18.46 -2.94
N PHE A 206 -3.82 -18.37 -1.68
CA PHE A 206 -4.53 -17.20 -1.16
C PHE A 206 -3.69 -15.93 -1.24
N SER A 207 -2.41 -15.99 -0.88
CA SER A 207 -1.53 -14.83 -0.94
C SER A 207 -1.39 -14.32 -2.36
N LYS A 208 -1.23 -15.20 -3.35
CA LYS A 208 -1.12 -14.85 -4.78
C LYS A 208 -2.38 -14.24 -5.37
N CYS A 209 -3.52 -14.36 -4.69
CA CYS A 209 -4.71 -13.61 -5.06
C CYS A 209 -4.61 -12.13 -4.67
N LEU A 210 -3.90 -11.77 -3.60
CA LEU A 210 -3.82 -10.40 -3.08
C LEU A 210 -3.10 -9.44 -4.06
N PRO A 211 -3.48 -8.15 -4.11
CA PRO A 211 -2.98 -7.21 -5.11
C PRO A 211 -1.50 -6.82 -4.94
N ILE A 212 -0.89 -7.14 -3.80
CA ILE A 212 0.49 -6.76 -3.45
C ILE A 212 1.50 -7.89 -3.65
N THR A 213 1.06 -9.15 -3.58
CA THR A 213 1.95 -10.32 -3.43
C THR A 213 2.85 -10.53 -4.65
N TRP A 214 2.30 -10.45 -5.87
CA TRP A 214 3.12 -10.57 -7.08
C TRP A 214 4.15 -9.45 -7.19
N GLY A 215 3.87 -8.27 -6.64
CA GLY A 215 4.83 -7.19 -6.54
C GLY A 215 6.03 -7.58 -5.69
N ILE A 216 5.77 -8.08 -4.48
CA ILE A 216 6.81 -8.52 -3.54
C ILE A 216 7.62 -9.69 -4.11
N ILE A 217 6.97 -10.67 -4.75
CA ILE A 217 7.65 -11.80 -5.39
C ILE A 217 8.66 -11.30 -6.44
N ASN A 218 8.22 -10.44 -7.36
CA ASN A 218 9.10 -9.92 -8.41
C ASN A 218 10.21 -9.01 -7.86
N ILE A 219 9.93 -8.24 -6.79
CA ILE A 219 10.95 -7.44 -6.10
C ILE A 219 12.02 -8.35 -5.50
N ASN A 220 11.64 -9.40 -4.77
CA ASN A 220 12.59 -10.35 -4.18
C ASN A 220 13.40 -11.07 -5.27
N ALA A 221 12.75 -11.46 -6.38
CA ALA A 221 13.43 -12.05 -7.53
C ALA A 221 14.49 -11.13 -8.17
N ILE A 222 14.36 -9.80 -8.07
CA ILE A 222 15.41 -8.86 -8.48
C ILE A 222 16.64 -8.98 -7.57
N PHE A 223 16.45 -9.11 -6.26
CA PHE A 223 17.56 -9.31 -5.32
C PHE A 223 18.25 -10.65 -5.50
N ASP A 224 17.48 -11.69 -5.82
CA ASP A 224 18.02 -13.05 -6.03
C ASP A 224 18.56 -13.27 -7.45
N GLY A 225 18.31 -12.34 -8.38
CA GLY A 225 18.72 -12.46 -9.78
C GLY A 225 17.90 -13.48 -10.58
N THR A 226 16.72 -13.85 -10.10
CA THR A 226 15.86 -14.93 -10.63
C THR A 226 14.57 -14.41 -11.28
N VAL A 227 14.58 -13.18 -11.80
CA VAL A 227 13.38 -12.55 -12.37
C VAL A 227 12.79 -13.41 -13.50
N SER A 228 11.53 -13.80 -13.35
CA SER A 228 10.79 -14.62 -14.30
C SER A 228 9.76 -13.80 -15.08
N ILE A 229 9.72 -13.98 -16.40
CA ILE A 229 8.70 -13.37 -17.27
C ILE A 229 7.30 -13.82 -16.85
N GLY A 230 7.14 -15.07 -16.40
CA GLY A 230 5.85 -15.61 -15.96
C GLY A 230 5.30 -14.86 -14.73
N GLU A 231 6.15 -14.55 -13.76
CA GLU A 231 5.76 -13.81 -12.55
C GLU A 231 5.43 -12.36 -12.86
N MET A 232 6.14 -11.75 -13.81
CA MET A 232 5.85 -10.40 -14.29
C MET A 232 4.50 -10.34 -15.02
N ILE A 233 4.17 -11.34 -15.83
CA ILE A 233 2.86 -11.45 -16.48
C ILE A 233 1.75 -11.59 -15.43
N MET A 234 1.97 -12.40 -14.39
CA MET A 234 1.00 -12.55 -13.29
C MET A 234 0.78 -11.24 -12.54
N LEU A 235 1.84 -10.46 -12.30
CA LEU A 235 1.71 -9.11 -11.72
C LEU A 235 0.84 -8.21 -12.61
N ILE A 236 1.11 -8.16 -13.92
CA ILE A 236 0.34 -7.32 -14.85
C ILE A 236 -1.14 -7.73 -14.86
N ILE A 237 -1.42 -9.02 -14.97
CA ILE A 237 -2.79 -9.55 -14.97
C ILE A 237 -3.48 -9.20 -13.66
N ASN A 238 -2.86 -9.48 -12.52
CA ASN A 238 -3.42 -9.24 -11.20
C ASN A 238 -3.75 -7.75 -11.01
N SER A 239 -2.79 -6.86 -11.28
CA SER A 239 -2.98 -5.41 -11.16
C SER A 239 -4.08 -4.89 -12.08
N PHE A 240 -4.10 -5.34 -13.33
CA PHE A 240 -5.11 -4.92 -14.30
C PHE A 240 -6.51 -5.39 -13.89
N VAL A 241 -6.65 -6.64 -13.46
CA VAL A 241 -7.92 -7.21 -12.98
C VAL A 241 -8.45 -6.43 -11.79
N TYR A 242 -7.62 -6.16 -10.78
CA TYR A 242 -8.04 -5.37 -9.62
C TYR A 242 -8.44 -3.95 -9.99
N PHE A 243 -7.70 -3.30 -10.89
CA PHE A 243 -8.03 -1.95 -11.34
C PHE A 243 -9.37 -1.89 -12.07
N VAL A 244 -9.57 -2.77 -13.07
CA VAL A 244 -10.80 -2.79 -13.86
C VAL A 244 -12.00 -3.16 -13.01
N ILE A 245 -11.91 -4.24 -12.22
CA ILE A 245 -13.01 -4.69 -11.37
C ILE A 245 -13.32 -3.62 -10.31
N GLY A 246 -12.28 -3.08 -9.67
CA GLY A 246 -12.43 -2.05 -8.65
C GLY A 246 -13.18 -0.83 -9.16
N VAL A 247 -12.79 -0.28 -10.30
CA VAL A 247 -13.45 0.88 -10.91
C VAL A 247 -14.89 0.55 -11.32
N ILE A 248 -15.15 -0.63 -11.90
CA ILE A 248 -16.51 -1.05 -12.29
C ILE A 248 -17.42 -1.16 -11.07
N VAL A 249 -16.96 -1.86 -10.03
CA VAL A 249 -17.72 -2.04 -8.78
C VAL A 249 -17.98 -0.68 -8.14
N PHE A 250 -16.95 0.15 -8.01
CA PHE A 250 -17.06 1.50 -7.48
C PHE A 250 -18.15 2.32 -8.16
N ASN A 251 -18.14 2.36 -9.50
CA ASN A 251 -19.12 3.11 -10.29
C ASN A 251 -20.55 2.57 -10.11
N ARG A 252 -20.71 1.24 -10.07
CA ARG A 252 -22.03 0.60 -9.87
C ARG A 252 -22.60 0.92 -8.48
N LEU A 253 -21.79 0.78 -7.43
CA LEU A 253 -22.23 1.05 -6.06
C LEU A 253 -22.51 2.55 -5.85
N SER A 254 -21.68 3.42 -6.42
CA SER A 254 -21.90 4.88 -6.41
C SER A 254 -23.17 5.29 -7.15
N TYR A 255 -23.47 4.65 -8.29
CA TYR A 255 -24.74 4.88 -8.99
C TYR A 255 -25.95 4.40 -8.17
N TYR A 256 -25.85 3.22 -7.57
CA TYR A 256 -26.90 2.65 -6.74
C TYR A 256 -27.22 3.52 -5.52
N ALA A 257 -26.21 4.00 -4.81
CA ALA A 257 -26.38 4.87 -3.64
C ALA A 257 -27.05 6.20 -4.01
N ARG A 258 -26.66 6.81 -5.14
CA ARG A 258 -27.31 8.02 -5.68
C ARG A 258 -28.79 7.78 -5.97
N LYS A 259 -29.13 6.67 -6.62
CA LYS A 259 -30.52 6.34 -6.96
C LYS A 259 -31.40 6.13 -5.71
N LYS A 260 -30.82 5.63 -4.61
CA LYS A 260 -31.52 5.41 -3.35
C LYS A 260 -31.58 6.65 -2.44
N GLY A 261 -30.90 7.74 -2.79
CA GLY A 261 -30.83 8.93 -1.93
C GLY A 261 -30.13 8.68 -0.59
N SER A 262 -29.30 7.62 -0.49
CA SER A 262 -28.68 7.21 0.78
C SER A 262 -27.37 7.95 1.09
N LEU A 263 -27.03 8.98 0.31
CA LEU A 263 -25.76 9.70 0.43
C LEU A 263 -25.71 10.63 1.65
N ASN A 264 -26.85 11.20 2.06
CA ASN A 264 -26.94 12.17 3.17
C ASN A 264 -27.22 11.54 4.55
N GLN A 265 -27.36 10.22 4.60
CA GLN A 265 -27.56 9.53 5.88
C GLN A 265 -26.18 9.05 6.33
N TYR A 266 -25.47 9.78 7.19
CA TYR A 266 -24.35 9.23 7.94
C TYR A 266 -24.74 9.02 9.39
#